data_AF-A0A7L1AS96-F1
#
_entry.id   AF-A0A7L1AS96-F1
#
_cell.length_a   1.000
_cell.length_b   1.000
_cell.length_c   1.000
_cell.angle_alpha   90.00
_cell.angle_beta   90.00
_cell.angle_gamma   90.00
#
_symmetry.space_group_name_H-M   'P 1'
#
loop_
_entity.id
_entity.type
_entity.pdbx_description
1 polymer ?
#
loop_
_entity_poly.entity_id
_entity_poly.type
_entity_poly.pdbx_seq_one_letter_code
_entity_poly.pdbx_strand_id
1 'polypeptide(L)'
;MWTALCVTMFFFGTRAEITQTPSLVVREDEDATLKCSQNNGHNSMYWYLQQTGKAMELIYFSYGVNQKQEGDVRAGFQANRPSLEEFYLDISSVKWNHSGVYFCASSLDTTLQSHLLSLHK
;
A
#
# COMPACT_ATOMS: atom_id res chain seq x y z
N MET A 1 -6.44 51.42 25.47
CA MET A 1 -5.62 50.58 24.56
C MET A 1 -5.97 49.13 24.87
N TRP A 2 -6.73 48.44 24.02
CA TRP A 2 -7.08 47.02 24.23
C TRP A 2 -6.35 46.21 23.15
N THR A 3 -5.35 45.43 23.55
CA THR A 3 -4.69 44.49 22.62
C THR A 3 -5.54 43.23 22.55
N ALA A 4 -6.20 43.02 21.42
CA ALA A 4 -6.81 41.74 21.10
C ALA A 4 -5.68 40.70 20.87
N LEU A 5 -5.53 39.76 21.80
CA LEU A 5 -4.68 38.59 21.60
C LEU A 5 -5.38 37.67 20.58
N CYS A 6 -4.98 37.81 19.32
CA CYS A 6 -5.40 36.91 18.26
C CYS A 6 -4.65 35.59 18.46
N VAL A 7 -5.26 34.63 19.16
CA VAL A 7 -4.73 33.27 19.28
C VAL A 7 -4.88 32.62 17.91
N THR A 8 -3.86 32.73 17.07
CA THR A 8 -3.78 31.95 15.83
C THR A 8 -3.61 30.49 16.23
N MET A 9 -4.72 29.74 16.33
CA MET A 9 -4.65 28.29 16.35
C MET A 9 -4.06 27.84 15.01
N PHE A 10 -2.77 27.52 15.00
CA PHE A 10 -2.17 26.77 13.91
C PHE A 10 -2.79 25.37 13.97
N PHE A 11 -3.84 25.16 13.17
CA PHE A 11 -4.27 23.81 12.84
C PHE A 11 -3.14 23.16 12.05
N PHE A 12 -2.25 22.45 12.75
CA PHE A 12 -1.35 21.49 12.13
C PHE A 12 -2.20 20.30 11.66
N GLY A 13 -2.96 20.50 10.59
CA GLY A 13 -3.60 19.41 9.88
C GLY A 13 -2.50 18.63 9.19
N THR A 14 -2.13 17.46 9.72
CA THR A 14 -1.30 16.51 8.99
C THR A 14 -2.08 16.09 7.75
N ARG A 15 -1.57 16.41 6.56
CA ARG A 15 -2.18 15.94 5.32
C ARG A 15 -2.13 14.41 5.32
N ALA A 16 -3.30 13.79 5.25
CA ALA A 16 -3.45 12.36 4.98
C ALA A 16 -2.67 12.02 3.70
N GLU A 17 -1.61 11.24 3.84
CA GLU A 17 -0.69 10.96 2.76
C GLU A 17 -0.21 9.50 2.81
N ILE A 18 -0.29 8.86 1.64
CA ILE A 18 0.42 7.62 1.35
C ILE A 18 1.65 8.01 0.55
N THR A 19 2.82 7.60 1.01
CA THR A 19 4.09 7.76 0.31
C THR A 19 4.64 6.40 -0.04
N GLN A 20 5.18 6.23 -1.24
CA GLN A 20 5.76 4.97 -1.68
C GLN A 20 7.05 5.18 -2.47
N THR A 21 7.85 4.11 -2.67
CA THR A 21 9.00 4.13 -3.58
C THR A 21 8.53 4.62 -4.96
N PRO A 22 9.06 5.76 -5.47
CA PRO A 22 8.47 6.42 -6.65
C PRO A 22 8.76 5.68 -7.96
N SER A 23 10.01 5.28 -8.17
CA SER A 23 10.45 4.52 -9.35
C SER A 23 11.70 3.73 -8.98
N LEU A 24 11.78 2.48 -9.46
CA LEU A 24 12.92 1.61 -9.25
C LEU A 24 13.20 0.84 -10.53
N VAL A 25 14.44 0.88 -11.00
CA VAL A 25 14.92 0.12 -12.14
C VAL A 25 16.07 -0.75 -11.65
N VAL A 26 15.93 -2.06 -11.82
CA VAL A 26 16.88 -3.08 -11.36
C VAL A 26 17.15 -4.05 -12.50
N ARG A 27 18.28 -4.76 -12.43
CA ARG A 27 18.59 -5.79 -13.42
C ARG A 27 17.84 -7.08 -13.09
N GLU A 28 17.69 -7.94 -14.09
CA GLU A 28 17.17 -9.29 -13.85
C GLU A 28 18.07 -10.03 -12.84
N ASP A 29 17.47 -10.86 -12.00
CA ASP A 29 18.10 -11.60 -10.90
C ASP A 29 18.61 -10.78 -9.71
N GLU A 30 18.50 -9.46 -9.74
CA GLU A 30 18.73 -8.62 -8.56
C GLU A 30 17.50 -8.62 -7.63
N ASP A 31 17.72 -8.30 -6.36
CA ASP A 31 16.67 -8.12 -5.38
C ASP A 31 16.17 -6.66 -5.37
N ALA A 32 14.90 -6.47 -5.07
CA ALA A 32 14.28 -5.15 -4.97
C ALA A 32 13.36 -5.07 -3.75
N THR A 33 13.28 -3.89 -3.14
CA THR A 33 12.34 -3.60 -2.05
C THR A 33 11.57 -2.33 -2.35
N LEU A 34 10.24 -2.43 -2.30
CA LEU A 34 9.33 -1.30 -2.35
C LEU A 34 8.83 -1.00 -0.94
N LYS A 35 8.85 0.28 -0.59
CA LYS A 35 8.35 0.78 0.70
C LYS A 35 7.06 1.54 0.47
N CYS A 36 6.10 1.35 1.35
CA CYS A 36 4.94 2.21 1.49
C CYS A 36 4.83 2.70 2.93
N SER A 37 4.50 3.98 3.11
CA SER A 37 4.21 4.60 4.40
C SER A 37 2.88 5.36 4.37
N GLN A 38 2.15 5.35 5.49
CA GLN A 38 0.90 6.08 5.69
C GLN A 38 0.89 6.81 7.04
N ASN A 39 0.16 7.93 7.14
CA ASN A 39 0.00 8.71 8.37
C ASN A 39 -1.49 8.90 8.79
N ASN A 40 -2.38 8.09 8.21
CA ASN A 40 -3.83 8.13 8.40
C ASN A 40 -4.32 7.34 9.61
N GLY A 41 -3.45 6.60 10.31
CA GLY A 41 -3.87 5.67 11.36
C GLY A 41 -4.71 4.50 10.83
N HIS A 42 -4.56 4.18 9.54
CA HIS A 42 -5.26 3.06 8.92
C HIS A 42 -4.70 1.72 9.39
N ASN A 43 -5.58 0.77 9.70
CA ASN A 43 -5.19 -0.58 10.08
C ASN A 43 -4.69 -1.36 8.87
N SER A 44 -5.44 -1.27 7.77
CA SER A 44 -5.21 -2.09 6.59
C SER A 44 -4.30 -1.40 5.58
N MET A 45 -3.38 -2.15 4.95
CA MET A 45 -2.61 -1.70 3.78
C MET A 45 -2.52 -2.80 2.74
N TYR A 46 -2.31 -2.38 1.49
CA TYR A 46 -2.37 -3.23 0.30
C TYR A 46 -1.24 -2.89 -0.64
N TRP A 47 -0.72 -3.91 -1.31
CA TRP A 47 0.16 -3.79 -2.46
C TRP A 47 -0.52 -4.38 -3.67
N TYR A 48 -0.60 -3.60 -4.74
CA TYR A 48 -1.11 -4.03 -6.03
C TYR A 48 -0.04 -3.91 -7.12
N LEU A 49 -0.10 -4.81 -8.10
CA LEU A 49 0.65 -4.72 -9.34
C LEU A 49 -0.31 -4.40 -10.49
N GLN A 50 0.02 -3.41 -11.30
CA GLN A 50 -0.61 -3.19 -12.59
C GLN A 50 0.43 -3.34 -13.70
N GLN A 51 0.35 -4.44 -14.43
CA GLN A 51 1.14 -4.63 -15.64
C GLN A 51 0.48 -3.92 -16.82
N THR A 52 1.28 -3.52 -17.81
CA THR A 52 0.77 -2.85 -19.02
C THR A 52 -0.31 -3.70 -19.70
N GLY A 53 -1.50 -3.12 -19.87
CA GLY A 53 -2.64 -3.78 -20.51
C GLY A 53 -3.39 -4.81 -19.65
N LYS A 54 -3.04 -4.96 -18.36
CA LYS A 54 -3.75 -5.84 -17.41
C LYS A 54 -4.54 -5.06 -16.37
N ALA A 55 -5.49 -5.76 -15.75
CA ALA A 55 -6.16 -5.28 -14.55
C ALA A 55 -5.17 -5.17 -13.39
N MET A 56 -5.55 -4.42 -12.37
CA MET A 56 -4.79 -4.34 -11.12
C MET A 56 -4.97 -5.66 -10.34
N GLU A 57 -3.86 -6.29 -9.96
CA GLU A 57 -3.83 -7.57 -9.24
C GLU A 57 -3.33 -7.33 -7.81
N LEU A 58 -4.01 -7.89 -6.81
CA LEU A 58 -3.57 -7.77 -5.42
C LEU A 58 -2.38 -8.69 -5.17
N ILE A 59 -1.29 -8.14 -4.64
CA ILE A 59 -0.08 -8.92 -4.31
C ILE A 59 -0.15 -9.43 -2.87
N TYR A 60 -0.26 -8.49 -1.94
CA TYR A 60 -0.42 -8.73 -0.51
C TYR A 60 -1.30 -7.66 0.11
N PHE A 61 -1.97 -8.03 1.19
CA PHE A 61 -2.60 -7.09 2.09
C PHE A 61 -2.28 -7.44 3.55
N SER A 62 -2.62 -6.52 4.44
CA SER A 62 -2.30 -6.64 5.86
C SER A 62 -3.36 -5.89 6.65
N TYR A 63 -3.98 -6.54 7.63
CA TYR A 63 -4.93 -5.92 8.58
C TYR A 63 -4.27 -5.25 9.79
N GLY A 64 -2.96 -5.36 9.92
CA GLY A 64 -2.24 -4.81 11.08
C GLY A 64 -0.81 -5.28 11.19
N VAL A 65 -0.15 -4.82 12.25
CA VAL A 65 1.28 -5.08 12.51
C VAL A 65 1.58 -6.58 12.53
N ASN A 66 2.65 -6.98 11.86
CA ASN A 66 3.11 -8.37 11.71
C ASN A 66 2.11 -9.32 11.03
N GLN A 67 1.07 -8.78 10.39
CA GLN A 67 0.11 -9.56 9.61
C GLN A 67 0.33 -9.34 8.12
N LYS A 68 0.22 -10.42 7.34
CA LYS A 68 0.20 -10.38 5.88
C LYS A 68 -0.67 -11.50 5.35
N GLN A 69 -1.40 -11.20 4.29
CA GLN A 69 -2.30 -12.10 3.59
C GLN A 69 -1.96 -12.03 2.10
N GLU A 70 -1.93 -13.20 1.47
CA GLU A 70 -1.64 -13.32 0.05
C GLU A 70 -2.85 -12.83 -0.77
N GLY A 71 -2.57 -12.08 -1.84
CA GLY A 71 -3.57 -11.71 -2.83
C GLY A 71 -3.67 -12.70 -3.99
N ASP A 72 -4.08 -12.18 -5.15
CA ASP A 72 -4.21 -12.93 -6.39
C ASP A 72 -2.86 -13.41 -6.95
N VAL A 73 -1.80 -12.62 -6.74
CA VAL A 73 -0.45 -12.90 -7.26
C VAL A 73 0.60 -12.78 -6.17
N ARG A 74 1.39 -13.83 -5.93
CA ARG A 74 2.41 -13.80 -4.87
C ARG A 74 3.77 -14.38 -5.25
N ALA A 75 3.85 -15.09 -6.38
CA ALA A 75 5.07 -15.77 -6.77
C ALA A 75 6.19 -14.74 -6.99
N GLY A 76 7.31 -14.90 -6.29
CA GLY A 76 8.43 -13.96 -6.34
C GLY A 76 8.31 -12.74 -5.43
N PHE A 77 7.22 -12.61 -4.66
CA PHE A 77 6.95 -11.49 -3.76
C PHE A 77 6.90 -11.92 -2.30
N GLN A 78 7.45 -11.07 -1.42
CA GLN A 78 7.34 -11.24 0.02
C GLN A 78 7.00 -9.91 0.70
N ALA A 79 5.96 -9.90 1.53
CA ALA A 79 5.58 -8.70 2.25
C ALA A 79 6.05 -8.70 3.72
N ASN A 80 6.30 -7.50 4.24
CA ASN A 80 6.63 -7.28 5.66
C ASN A 80 5.90 -6.04 6.20
N ARG A 81 5.22 -6.19 7.34
CA ARG A 81 4.45 -5.12 7.99
C ARG A 81 4.97 -4.85 9.41
N PRO A 82 6.05 -4.09 9.58
CA PRO A 82 6.65 -3.87 10.90
C PRO A 82 5.86 -2.90 11.79
N SER A 83 5.00 -2.04 11.21
CA SER A 83 4.15 -1.11 11.96
C SER A 83 2.84 -0.81 11.21
N LEU A 84 1.94 -0.02 11.80
CA LEU A 84 0.74 0.42 11.08
C LEU A 84 1.10 1.42 9.99
N GLU A 85 2.17 2.17 10.16
CA GLU A 85 2.63 3.21 9.25
C GLU A 85 3.34 2.62 8.04
N GLU A 86 4.06 1.50 8.17
CA GLU A 86 4.92 0.99 7.10
C GLU A 86 4.52 -0.41 6.59
N PHE A 87 4.53 -0.57 5.26
CA PHE A 87 4.32 -1.84 4.58
C PHE A 87 5.32 -2.03 3.43
N TYR A 88 6.17 -3.04 3.54
CA TYR A 88 7.24 -3.36 2.58
C TYR A 88 6.84 -4.52 1.68
N LEU A 89 7.31 -4.46 0.44
CA LEU A 89 7.22 -5.52 -0.56
C LEU A 89 8.61 -5.81 -1.12
N ASP A 90 9.13 -6.97 -0.78
CA ASP A 90 10.39 -7.50 -1.28
C ASP A 90 10.14 -8.39 -2.50
N ILE A 91 11.02 -8.27 -3.48
CA ILE A 91 11.03 -9.03 -4.73
C ILE A 91 12.42 -9.66 -4.84
N SER A 92 12.49 -10.98 -4.66
CA SER A 92 13.75 -11.72 -4.79
C SER A 92 13.96 -12.18 -6.22
N SER A 93 15.18 -12.05 -6.75
CA SER A 93 15.52 -12.48 -8.12
C SER A 93 14.51 -11.93 -9.14
N VAL A 94 14.53 -10.61 -9.34
CA VAL A 94 13.57 -9.88 -10.18
C VAL A 94 13.55 -10.43 -11.60
N LYS A 95 12.35 -10.62 -12.16
CA LYS A 95 12.07 -11.11 -13.51
C LYS A 95 11.21 -10.14 -14.30
N TRP A 96 11.14 -10.31 -15.62
CA TRP A 96 10.35 -9.45 -16.52
C TRP A 96 8.86 -9.37 -16.15
N ASN A 97 8.29 -10.44 -15.61
CA ASN A 97 6.91 -10.45 -15.13
C ASN A 97 6.69 -9.66 -13.83
N HIS A 98 7.75 -9.17 -13.16
CA HIS A 98 7.64 -8.21 -12.06
C HIS A 98 7.64 -6.75 -12.56
N SER A 99 7.78 -6.52 -13.87
CA SER A 99 7.69 -5.17 -14.42
C SER A 99 6.23 -4.68 -14.44
N GLY A 100 6.02 -3.46 -13.97
CA GLY A 100 4.70 -2.81 -13.91
C GLY A 100 4.69 -1.61 -12.98
N VAL A 101 3.50 -1.04 -12.79
CA VAL A 101 3.28 0.01 -11.80
C VAL A 101 2.80 -0.64 -10.50
N TYR A 102 3.44 -0.30 -9.40
CA TYR A 102 3.07 -0.78 -8.09
C TYR A 102 2.26 0.29 -7.36
N PHE A 103 1.11 -0.09 -6.81
CA PHE A 103 0.25 0.80 -6.05
C PHE A 103 0.15 0.33 -4.60
N CYS A 104 0.44 1.24 -3.68
CA CYS A 104 0.08 1.08 -2.29
C CYS A 104 -1.23 1.79 -1.97
N ALA A 105 -2.07 1.14 -1.16
CA ALA A 105 -3.27 1.73 -0.60
C ALA A 105 -3.38 1.42 0.90
N SER A 106 -4.22 2.17 1.62
CA SER A 106 -4.53 1.92 3.02
C SER A 106 -6.00 2.20 3.33
N SER A 107 -6.56 1.53 4.34
CA SER A 107 -7.92 1.76 4.80
C SER A 107 -8.08 1.53 6.31
N LEU A 108 -9.01 2.27 6.93
CA LEU A 108 -9.34 2.10 8.35
C LEU A 108 -9.92 0.69 8.64
N ASP A 109 -10.85 0.26 7.79
CA ASP A 109 -11.46 -1.07 7.78
C ASP A 109 -11.39 -1.67 6.37
N THR A 110 -11.38 -3.00 6.28
CA THR A 110 -11.80 -3.69 5.06
C THR A 110 -13.31 -3.89 5.08
N THR A 111 -13.99 -3.38 4.07
CA THR A 111 -15.31 -3.93 3.75
C THR A 111 -15.09 -5.35 3.26
N LEU A 112 -15.76 -6.32 3.90
CA LEU A 112 -15.80 -7.68 3.37
C LEU A 112 -16.60 -7.60 2.08
N GLN A 113 -15.92 -7.59 0.92
CA GLN A 113 -16.62 -7.64 -0.35
C GLN A 113 -17.20 -9.04 -0.49
N SER A 114 -18.40 -9.25 0.05
CA SER A 114 -19.20 -10.41 -0.32
C SER A 114 -19.37 -10.28 -1.84
N HIS A 115 -18.69 -11.14 -2.59
CA HIS A 115 -19.12 -11.42 -3.94
C HIS A 115 -20.56 -11.94 -3.80
N LEU A 116 -21.54 -11.04 -3.91
CA LEU A 116 -22.85 -11.41 -4.37
C LEU A 116 -22.59 -11.98 -5.76
N LEU A 117 -22.36 -13.29 -5.81
CA LEU A 117 -22.46 -14.08 -7.03
C LEU A 117 -23.74 -13.58 -7.66
N SER A 118 -23.60 -12.89 -8.79
CA SER A 118 -24.74 -12.42 -9.57
C SER A 118 -25.62 -13.65 -9.78
N LEU A 119 -26.70 -13.75 -9.01
CA LEU A 119 -27.77 -14.70 -9.23
C LEU A 119 -28.41 -14.23 -10.52
N HIS A 120 -27.83 -14.70 -11.63
CA HIS A 120 -28.51 -14.70 -12.90
C HIS A 120 -29.84 -15.44 -12.69
N LYS A 121 -30.94 -14.71 -12.88
CA LYS A 121 -32.24 -15.26 -13.21
C LYS A 121 -32.57 -14.85 -14.62
#